data_AF-A0A1G5AAW1-F1
#
_entry.id   AF-A0A1G5AAW1-F1
#
_cell.length_a   1.000
_cell.length_b   1.000
_cell.length_c   1.000
_cell.angle_alpha   90.00
_cell.angle_beta   90.00
_cell.angle_gamma   90.00
#
_symmetry.space_group_name_H-M   'P 1'
#
loop_
_entity.id
_entity.type
_entity.pdbx_description
1 polymer ?
#
loop_
_entity_poly.entity_id
_entity_poly.type
_entity_poly.pdbx_seq_one_letter_code
_entity_poly.pdbx_strand_id
1 'polypeptide(L)'
;MATMFPCPNCGGQLRYSIKDKQLKCMSCGELTDVEQYKPDDRINADSVNTKIYTCPTCNGEIQLIDNDGMEFCPFCGNQVTMQEHFSTEGAPKYVLPFMIDKQEAKQSYVRNTIDISFAPTGLNDDANVEKLVPLYTPYYLYDYNIHDKISYKAERYETTSQYYVTYKANIKVDMDLDHLKVPFDASQALDDEIAEKLEPFPMEKLKPFNPNYLAGFFVENSTVEKDLYKDDSEHKAVDYLTYKSLDNSNNYSPEFGSKNEIKNNISSSIKYNDTEGAYLPLYFMTTRYGDRVAYSIINGATGQTYLDMPIEKRKMFIAGAFASLGIFALLVCLSFLFNFSFKVKTLCLFSAFMSSVIAYIGAGLANKTYRSDNHLDDKGYYMNNANLDEEHRVNGKKEYYADKMRKSKPFGHPGQILGLVASAIAIFVVFQLATGNFGFIEWLFYGLSQVSSGGTNYLGIIGYIATGVIILIALFKVGKGKKTVLFLGILSWILAVAIRIINNPDDLFYYGALIIVFTILVISINAIVDEYNRSATHPSPHFERKGGGLENARN
;
A
#
# COMPACT_ATOMS: atom_id res chain seq x y z
N MET A 1 -36.66 -4.31 24.38
CA MET A 1 -35.69 -3.21 24.15
C MET A 1 -36.23 -2.37 23.01
N ALA A 2 -36.22 -1.04 23.12
CA ALA A 2 -36.71 -0.17 22.07
C ALA A 2 -35.73 -0.18 20.89
N THR A 3 -36.20 -0.57 19.71
CA THR A 3 -35.47 -0.51 18.43
C THR A 3 -35.39 0.95 17.97
N MET A 4 -34.25 1.44 17.48
CA MET A 4 -34.17 2.83 17.01
C MET A 4 -34.96 3.06 15.70
N PHE A 5 -35.13 1.99 14.91
CA PHE A 5 -35.92 1.99 13.68
C PHE A 5 -37.09 0.98 13.76
N PRO A 6 -38.19 1.31 14.47
CA PRO A 6 -39.35 0.42 14.58
C PRO A 6 -40.17 0.38 13.28
N CYS A 7 -40.53 -0.83 12.85
CA CYS A 7 -41.41 -1.05 11.70
C CYS A 7 -42.83 -0.53 11.98
N PRO A 8 -43.42 0.32 11.11
CA PRO A 8 -44.78 0.83 11.31
C PRO A 8 -45.86 -0.27 11.33
N ASN A 9 -45.61 -1.41 10.68
CA ASN A 9 -46.57 -2.50 10.56
C ASN A 9 -46.55 -3.45 11.77
N CYS A 10 -45.36 -3.91 12.21
CA CYS A 10 -45.24 -4.94 13.24
C CYS A 10 -44.41 -4.54 14.48
N GLY A 11 -43.81 -3.36 14.49
CA GLY A 11 -42.91 -2.91 15.56
C GLY A 11 -41.53 -3.61 15.59
N GLY A 12 -41.24 -4.51 14.64
CA GLY A 12 -39.93 -5.16 14.49
C GLY A 12 -38.86 -4.21 13.95
N GLN A 13 -37.58 -4.59 14.03
CA GLN A 13 -36.46 -3.74 13.60
C GLN A 13 -36.39 -3.61 12.06
N LEU A 14 -36.32 -2.38 11.58
CA LEU A 14 -36.01 -2.04 10.19
C LEU A 14 -34.49 -1.98 10.00
N ARG A 15 -33.99 -2.49 8.87
CA ARG A 15 -32.59 -2.33 8.42
C ARG A 15 -32.56 -1.87 6.98
N TYR A 16 -31.58 -1.07 6.59
CA TYR A 16 -31.42 -0.66 5.20
C TYR A 16 -31.00 -1.87 4.34
N SER A 17 -31.86 -2.22 3.38
CA SER A 17 -31.57 -3.27 2.38
C SER A 17 -30.84 -2.64 1.19
N ILE A 18 -29.59 -3.02 0.99
CA ILE A 18 -28.76 -2.54 -0.13
C ILE A 18 -29.37 -2.95 -1.48
N LYS A 19 -29.96 -4.16 -1.55
CA LYS A 19 -30.61 -4.68 -2.75
C LYS A 19 -31.88 -3.93 -3.10
N ASP A 20 -32.74 -3.74 -2.11
CA ASP A 20 -34.06 -3.14 -2.31
C ASP A 20 -34.00 -1.60 -2.30
N LYS A 21 -32.90 -1.03 -1.80
CA LYS A 21 -32.69 0.41 -1.54
C LYS A 21 -33.79 1.01 -0.66
N GLN A 22 -34.29 0.19 0.26
CA GLN A 22 -35.41 0.48 1.15
C GLN A 22 -35.12 -0.06 2.55
N LEU A 23 -35.79 0.49 3.56
CA LEU A 23 -35.78 -0.08 4.91
C LEU A 23 -36.62 -1.36 4.91
N LYS A 24 -36.00 -2.48 5.23
CA LYS A 24 -36.64 -3.79 5.30
C LYS A 24 -36.81 -4.25 6.73
N CYS A 25 -38.02 -4.65 7.10
CA CYS A 25 -38.27 -5.22 8.43
C CYS A 25 -37.71 -6.64 8.53
N MET A 26 -36.90 -6.89 9.56
CA MET A 26 -36.33 -8.22 9.83
C MET A 26 -37.37 -9.23 10.35
N SER A 27 -38.52 -8.76 10.85
CA SER A 27 -39.58 -9.61 11.40
C SER A 27 -40.67 -9.96 10.39
N CYS A 28 -41.28 -8.96 9.74
CA CYS A 28 -42.39 -9.17 8.80
C CYS A 28 -42.02 -9.02 7.32
N GLY A 29 -40.81 -8.52 7.00
CA GLY A 29 -40.36 -8.31 5.62
C GLY A 29 -40.90 -7.07 4.92
N GLU A 30 -41.69 -6.23 5.61
CA GLU A 30 -42.22 -4.96 5.07
C GLU A 30 -41.08 -4.08 4.54
N LEU A 31 -41.30 -3.45 3.39
CA LEU A 31 -40.39 -2.49 2.78
C LEU A 31 -40.93 -1.07 2.97
N THR A 32 -40.09 -0.18 3.48
CA THR A 32 -40.42 1.22 3.71
C THR A 32 -39.42 2.12 2.99
N ASP A 33 -39.92 3.17 2.37
CA ASP A 33 -39.07 4.14 1.68
C ASP A 33 -38.18 4.91 2.67
N VAL A 34 -36.91 5.05 2.32
CA VAL A 34 -35.86 5.61 3.18
C VAL A 34 -36.03 7.12 3.36
N GLU A 35 -36.56 7.83 2.36
CA GLU A 35 -36.74 9.29 2.44
C GLU A 35 -38.05 9.66 3.15
N GLN A 36 -39.04 8.78 3.12
CA GLN A 36 -40.35 9.02 3.76
C GLN A 36 -40.39 8.59 5.23
N TYR A 37 -39.54 7.64 5.63
CA TYR A 37 -39.52 7.13 7.00
C TYR A 37 -38.96 8.18 7.97
N LYS A 38 -39.67 8.39 9.09
CA LYS A 38 -39.20 9.25 10.18
C LYS A 38 -38.76 8.35 11.34
N PRO A 39 -37.48 8.36 11.71
CA PRO A 39 -37.00 7.60 12.87
C PRO A 39 -37.53 8.18 14.19
N ASP A 40 -37.30 7.43 15.27
CA ASP A 40 -37.62 7.87 16.65
C ASP A 40 -36.87 9.18 16.98
N ASP A 41 -37.42 10.01 17.89
CA ASP A 41 -36.94 11.35 18.24
C ASP A 41 -35.49 11.38 18.78
N ARG A 42 -34.91 10.20 19.08
CA ARG A 42 -33.53 10.00 19.51
C ARG A 42 -32.52 10.12 18.35
N ILE A 43 -32.97 10.01 17.12
CA ILE A 43 -32.17 10.14 15.90
C ILE A 43 -32.71 11.32 15.11
N ASN A 44 -32.07 12.48 15.23
CA ASN A 44 -32.43 13.67 14.46
C ASN A 44 -31.41 13.93 13.37
N ALA A 45 -31.84 14.57 12.28
CA ALA A 45 -30.94 15.00 11.20
C ALA A 45 -29.80 15.91 11.68
N ASP A 46 -29.98 16.59 12.81
CA ASP A 46 -29.01 17.52 13.39
C ASP A 46 -28.08 16.88 14.44
N SER A 47 -28.44 15.73 15.01
CA SER A 47 -27.61 14.99 15.97
C SER A 47 -27.95 13.50 16.02
N VAL A 48 -26.94 12.66 15.80
CA VAL A 48 -27.02 11.22 16.00
C VAL A 48 -26.60 10.93 17.45
N ASN A 49 -27.58 10.96 18.37
CA ASN A 49 -27.32 10.74 19.79
C ASN A 49 -27.43 9.25 20.12
N THR A 50 -26.44 8.48 19.69
CA THR A 50 -26.36 7.03 19.88
C THR A 50 -25.30 6.68 20.92
N LYS A 51 -25.33 5.44 21.41
CA LYS A 51 -24.27 4.93 22.28
C LYS A 51 -22.99 4.79 21.46
N ILE A 52 -21.97 5.55 21.83
CA ILE A 52 -20.62 5.35 21.30
C ILE A 52 -19.95 4.27 22.12
N TYR A 53 -19.25 3.41 21.41
CA TYR A 53 -18.44 2.36 21.97
C TYR A 53 -16.99 2.60 21.58
N THR A 54 -16.19 3.06 22.53
CA THR A 54 -14.75 3.21 22.32
C THR A 54 -14.06 1.89 22.61
N CYS A 55 -13.35 1.35 21.61
CA CYS A 55 -12.52 0.17 21.82
C CYS A 55 -11.30 0.54 22.67
N PRO A 56 -11.06 -0.07 23.85
CA PRO A 56 -9.90 0.27 24.68
C PRO A 56 -8.58 -0.13 24.02
N THR A 57 -8.60 -1.07 23.06
CA THR A 57 -7.40 -1.49 22.34
C THR A 57 -7.04 -0.53 21.22
N CYS A 58 -7.98 -0.15 20.34
CA CYS A 58 -7.68 0.67 19.16
C CYS A 58 -8.22 2.10 19.21
N ASN A 59 -8.99 2.49 20.24
CA ASN A 59 -9.67 3.79 20.37
C ASN A 59 -10.61 4.14 19.22
N GLY A 60 -10.83 3.22 18.28
CA GLY A 60 -11.88 3.36 17.28
C GLY A 60 -13.19 3.57 18.01
N GLU A 61 -13.83 4.70 17.73
CA GLU A 61 -15.13 5.05 18.27
C GLU A 61 -16.19 4.57 17.31
N ILE A 62 -16.87 3.51 17.72
CA ILE A 62 -17.89 2.89 16.88
C ILE A 62 -19.24 3.14 17.52
N GLN A 63 -20.12 3.77 16.77
CA GLN A 63 -21.53 3.83 17.06
C GLN A 63 -22.20 2.53 16.59
N LEU A 64 -22.93 1.93 17.52
CA LEU A 64 -23.87 0.85 17.23
C LEU A 64 -25.23 1.49 17.01
N ILE A 65 -25.68 1.47 15.75
CA ILE A 65 -27.02 1.87 15.39
C ILE A 65 -27.87 0.60 15.45
N ASP A 66 -28.59 0.50 16.57
CA ASP A 66 -29.32 -0.67 17.09
C ASP A 66 -28.55 -1.56 18.08
N ASN A 67 -29.28 -2.50 18.67
CA ASN A 67 -28.92 -3.20 19.90
C ASN A 67 -28.26 -4.58 19.66
N ASP A 68 -27.77 -4.82 18.45
CA ASP A 68 -27.00 -6.00 18.11
C ASP A 68 -25.55 -5.74 18.50
N GLY A 69 -25.20 -6.07 19.75
CA GLY A 69 -23.86 -5.83 20.26
C GLY A 69 -22.77 -6.35 19.31
N MET A 70 -21.68 -5.60 19.16
CA MET A 70 -20.49 -6.10 18.47
C MET A 70 -19.81 -7.17 19.32
N GLU A 71 -19.70 -8.39 18.79
CA GLU A 71 -18.89 -9.43 19.42
C GLU A 71 -17.38 -9.12 19.32
N PHE A 72 -16.96 -8.37 18.28
CA PHE A 72 -15.56 -8.03 18.00
C PHE A 72 -15.43 -6.63 17.39
N CYS A 73 -14.32 -5.94 17.67
CA CYS A 73 -13.99 -4.66 17.03
C CYS A 73 -13.51 -4.85 15.57
N PRO A 74 -14.09 -4.16 14.57
CA PRO A 74 -13.72 -4.26 13.15
C PRO A 74 -12.34 -3.70 12.81
N PHE A 75 -11.69 -2.96 13.71
CA PHE A 75 -10.34 -2.42 13.50
C PHE A 75 -9.26 -3.30 14.12
N CYS A 76 -9.45 -3.88 15.31
CA CYS A 76 -8.37 -4.67 15.96
C CYS A 76 -8.71 -6.15 16.15
N GLY A 77 -9.94 -6.56 15.87
CA GLY A 77 -10.42 -7.93 16.06
C GLY A 77 -10.52 -8.38 17.52
N ASN A 78 -10.38 -7.48 18.50
CA ASN A 78 -10.55 -7.81 19.92
C ASN A 78 -12.03 -7.92 20.31
N GLN A 79 -12.36 -8.93 21.13
CA GLN A 79 -13.63 -9.02 21.86
C GLN A 79 -13.53 -8.05 23.04
N VAL A 80 -14.27 -6.95 23.03
CA VAL A 80 -14.22 -6.01 24.15
C VAL A 80 -15.61 -5.56 24.57
N THR A 81 -15.83 -5.53 25.88
CA THR A 81 -16.87 -4.74 26.53
C THR A 81 -16.51 -3.26 26.37
N MET A 82 -17.04 -2.64 25.33
CA MET A 82 -16.72 -1.26 24.96
C MET A 82 -17.34 -0.27 25.98
N GLN A 83 -16.67 0.86 26.22
CA GLN A 83 -17.13 1.88 27.18
C GLN A 83 -18.16 2.81 26.52
N GLU A 84 -19.30 3.02 27.18
CA GLU A 84 -20.40 3.84 26.68
C GLU A 84 -20.14 5.34 26.95
N HIS A 85 -20.19 6.17 25.89
CA HIS A 85 -20.31 7.62 26.01
C HIS A 85 -21.21 8.21 24.90
N PHE A 86 -21.56 9.49 24.99
CA PHE A 86 -22.45 10.18 24.05
C PHE A 86 -21.66 11.05 23.08
N SER A 87 -22.03 11.04 21.79
CA SER A 87 -21.36 11.86 20.77
C SER A 87 -21.53 13.34 21.05
N THR A 88 -20.42 14.07 20.98
CA THR A 88 -20.42 15.54 20.93
C THR A 88 -20.36 16.08 19.50
N GLU A 89 -20.20 15.22 18.50
CA GLU A 89 -20.05 15.61 17.11
C GLU A 89 -21.40 15.69 16.38
N GLY A 90 -21.57 16.73 15.57
CA GLY A 90 -22.78 16.95 14.77
C GLY A 90 -22.92 15.92 13.65
N ALA A 91 -24.15 15.75 13.16
CA ALA A 91 -24.42 14.91 12.00
C ALA A 91 -23.65 15.40 10.75
N PRO A 92 -23.13 14.50 9.89
CA PRO A 92 -22.47 14.92 8.65
C PRO A 92 -23.48 15.54 7.69
N LYS A 93 -22.99 16.23 6.66
CA LYS A 93 -23.84 16.84 5.63
C LYS A 93 -24.30 15.81 4.60
N TYR A 94 -23.50 14.78 4.34
CA TYR A 94 -23.81 13.75 3.34
C TYR A 94 -23.66 12.33 3.86
N VAL A 95 -24.28 11.41 3.13
CA VAL A 95 -24.04 9.97 3.21
C VAL A 95 -23.93 9.43 1.79
N LEU A 96 -23.00 8.50 1.57
CA LEU A 96 -22.94 7.71 0.35
C LEU A 96 -23.57 6.33 0.63
N PRO A 97 -24.77 6.01 0.13
CA PRO A 97 -25.40 4.72 0.42
C PRO A 97 -24.54 3.55 -0.06
N PHE A 98 -24.54 2.44 0.68
CA PHE A 98 -23.98 1.18 0.17
C PHE A 98 -24.63 0.83 -1.18
N MET A 99 -23.81 0.41 -2.13
CA MET A 99 -24.25 0.02 -3.48
C MET A 99 -23.98 -1.45 -3.78
N ILE A 100 -22.92 -2.00 -3.18
CA ILE A 100 -22.62 -3.42 -3.25
C ILE A 100 -23.03 -4.09 -1.94
N ASP A 101 -23.69 -5.23 -2.04
CA ASP A 101 -24.10 -6.01 -0.87
C ASP A 101 -22.95 -6.85 -0.30
N LYS A 102 -23.18 -7.50 0.85
CA LYS A 102 -22.17 -8.33 1.51
C LYS A 102 -21.71 -9.51 0.63
N GLN A 103 -22.59 -10.08 -0.20
CA GLN A 103 -22.25 -11.20 -1.07
C GLN A 103 -21.36 -10.75 -2.24
N GLU A 104 -21.66 -9.59 -2.82
CA GLU A 104 -20.83 -8.95 -3.85
C GLU A 104 -19.46 -8.55 -3.28
N ALA A 105 -19.42 -8.03 -2.05
CA ALA A 105 -18.17 -7.76 -1.34
C ALA A 105 -17.32 -9.03 -1.14
N LYS A 106 -17.93 -10.14 -0.73
CA LYS A 106 -17.25 -11.45 -0.63
C LYS A 106 -16.69 -11.91 -1.97
N GLN A 107 -17.44 -11.73 -3.06
CA GLN A 107 -16.95 -12.09 -4.40
C GLN A 107 -15.77 -11.21 -4.83
N SER A 108 -15.81 -9.90 -4.53
CA SER A 108 -14.68 -9.00 -4.78
C SER A 108 -13.44 -9.44 -4.00
N TYR A 109 -13.62 -9.79 -2.72
CA TYR A 109 -12.55 -10.34 -1.88
C TYR A 109 -11.90 -11.57 -2.52
N VAL A 110 -12.70 -12.61 -2.80
CA VAL A 110 -12.19 -13.89 -3.34
C VAL A 110 -11.53 -13.69 -4.70
N ARG A 111 -12.08 -12.82 -5.56
CA ARG A 111 -11.48 -12.49 -6.86
C ARG A 111 -10.09 -11.86 -6.70
N ASN A 112 -9.91 -10.98 -5.73
CA ASN A 112 -8.65 -10.28 -5.51
C ASN A 112 -7.61 -11.12 -4.75
N THR A 113 -8.01 -12.23 -4.12
CA THR A 113 -7.08 -13.10 -3.36
C THR A 113 -6.69 -14.39 -4.08
N ILE A 114 -7.47 -14.88 -5.04
CA ILE A 114 -7.27 -16.21 -5.65
C ILE A 114 -5.93 -16.36 -6.38
N ASP A 115 -5.45 -15.29 -7.03
CA ASP A 115 -4.22 -15.29 -7.81
C ASP A 115 -2.98 -14.92 -6.98
N ILE A 116 -3.14 -14.65 -5.68
CA ILE A 116 -2.02 -14.27 -4.84
C ILE A 116 -1.21 -15.52 -4.46
N SER A 117 -0.02 -15.61 -5.04
CA SER A 117 0.91 -16.68 -4.75
C SER A 117 1.34 -16.68 -3.29
N PHE A 118 1.36 -17.86 -2.67
CA PHE A 118 1.77 -18.07 -1.28
C PHE A 118 0.90 -17.36 -0.23
N ALA A 119 -0.35 -17.02 -0.56
CA ALA A 119 -1.31 -16.49 0.42
C ALA A 119 -1.56 -17.49 1.58
N PRO A 120 -1.91 -17.01 2.79
CA PRO A 120 -2.23 -17.86 3.94
C PRO A 120 -3.33 -18.88 3.65
N THR A 121 -3.24 -20.08 4.24
CA THR A 121 -4.32 -21.09 4.18
C THR A 121 -5.59 -20.59 4.87
N GLY A 122 -6.74 -20.92 4.30
CA GLY A 122 -8.05 -20.60 4.87
C GLY A 122 -8.50 -19.15 4.68
N LEU A 123 -7.74 -18.36 3.93
CA LEU A 123 -8.07 -16.96 3.61
C LEU A 123 -9.44 -16.84 2.95
N ASN A 124 -9.72 -17.72 1.98
CA ASN A 124 -10.94 -17.75 1.17
C ASN A 124 -12.00 -18.73 1.70
N ASP A 125 -11.81 -19.27 2.90
CA ASP A 125 -12.83 -20.12 3.51
C ASP A 125 -14.07 -19.28 3.86
N ASP A 126 -15.26 -19.80 3.57
CA ASP A 126 -16.52 -19.06 3.78
C ASP A 126 -16.63 -18.49 5.21
N ALA A 127 -16.20 -19.26 6.21
CA ALA A 127 -16.21 -18.83 7.61
C ALA A 127 -15.27 -17.63 7.88
N ASN A 128 -14.20 -17.47 7.11
CA ASN A 128 -13.33 -16.32 7.20
C ASN A 128 -13.94 -15.11 6.48
N VAL A 129 -14.39 -15.29 5.23
CA VAL A 129 -14.96 -14.19 4.43
C VAL A 129 -16.30 -13.69 5.02
N GLU A 130 -17.01 -14.51 5.80
CA GLU A 130 -18.20 -14.09 6.55
C GLU A 130 -17.93 -12.98 7.58
N LYS A 131 -16.67 -12.82 8.01
CA LYS A 131 -16.25 -11.79 8.97
C LYS A 131 -16.19 -10.38 8.37
N LEU A 132 -16.44 -10.22 7.06
CA LEU A 132 -16.61 -8.88 6.47
C LEU A 132 -17.80 -8.17 7.13
N VAL A 133 -17.52 -7.02 7.74
CA VAL A 133 -18.49 -6.20 8.45
C VAL A 133 -18.72 -4.90 7.68
N PRO A 134 -19.97 -4.54 7.33
CA PRO A 134 -20.26 -3.24 6.74
C PRO A 134 -20.19 -2.13 7.80
N LEU A 135 -19.41 -1.10 7.50
CA LEU A 135 -19.12 0.04 8.36
C LEU A 135 -19.26 1.33 7.54
N TYR A 136 -19.92 2.34 8.11
CA TYR A 136 -19.82 3.71 7.63
C TYR A 136 -18.64 4.41 8.28
N THR A 137 -17.67 4.80 7.45
CA THR A 137 -16.46 5.52 7.89
C THR A 137 -16.64 7.02 7.63
N PRO A 138 -16.26 7.88 8.59
CA PRO A 138 -16.36 9.32 8.44
C PRO A 138 -15.28 9.85 7.49
N TYR A 139 -15.66 10.77 6.63
CA TYR A 139 -14.77 11.48 5.70
C TYR A 139 -15.08 12.97 5.73
N TYR A 140 -14.04 13.78 5.50
CA TYR A 140 -14.18 15.17 5.13
C TYR A 140 -14.09 15.32 3.61
N LEU A 141 -15.07 16.03 3.05
CA LEU A 141 -15.12 16.39 1.64
C LEU A 141 -14.71 17.86 1.52
N TYR A 142 -13.48 18.08 1.04
CA TYR A 142 -12.96 19.42 0.76
C TYR A 142 -13.48 19.86 -0.61
N ASP A 143 -14.28 20.92 -0.63
CA ASP A 143 -14.95 21.42 -1.83
C ASP A 143 -14.13 22.53 -2.48
N TYR A 144 -13.85 22.38 -3.76
CA TYR A 144 -13.13 23.37 -4.56
C TYR A 144 -13.91 23.74 -5.82
N ASN A 145 -13.73 24.97 -6.28
CA ASN A 145 -14.18 25.42 -7.60
C ASN A 145 -13.03 25.99 -8.44
N ILE A 146 -13.20 25.95 -9.76
CA ILE A 146 -12.27 26.53 -10.71
C ILE A 146 -13.03 27.00 -11.95
N HIS A 147 -12.76 28.25 -12.35
CA HIS A 147 -13.33 28.90 -13.53
C HIS A 147 -12.18 29.58 -14.27
N ASP A 148 -11.46 28.85 -15.12
CA ASP A 148 -10.27 29.35 -15.80
C ASP A 148 -9.99 28.66 -17.13
N LYS A 149 -9.22 29.32 -18.00
CA LYS A 149 -8.83 28.82 -19.32
C LYS A 149 -7.33 28.63 -19.39
N ILE A 150 -6.90 27.39 -19.43
CA ILE A 150 -5.48 27.03 -19.48
C ILE A 150 -5.09 26.73 -20.92
N SER A 151 -3.95 27.26 -21.36
CA SER A 151 -3.39 26.97 -22.67
C SER A 151 -1.98 26.42 -22.52
N TYR A 152 -1.67 25.32 -23.20
CA TYR A 152 -0.33 24.73 -23.20
C TYR A 152 0.04 24.12 -24.55
N LYS A 153 1.35 23.98 -24.80
CA LYS A 153 1.88 23.31 -25.98
C LYS A 153 2.00 21.82 -25.74
N ALA A 154 1.63 21.04 -26.73
CA ALA A 154 1.67 19.59 -26.66
C ALA A 154 2.13 18.96 -27.98
N GLU A 155 2.74 17.79 -27.88
CA GLU A 155 3.31 17.04 -28.98
C GLU A 155 2.73 15.62 -29.04
N ARG A 156 2.49 15.13 -30.26
CA ARG A 156 2.15 13.72 -30.53
C ARG A 156 3.17 13.16 -31.52
N TYR A 157 3.74 12.01 -31.19
CA TYR A 157 4.70 11.32 -32.04
C TYR A 157 4.03 10.16 -32.78
N GLU A 158 4.31 10.06 -34.08
CA GLU A 158 3.90 8.93 -34.89
C GLU A 158 5.13 8.36 -35.60
N THR A 159 5.38 7.07 -35.38
CA THR A 159 6.52 6.37 -36.00
C THR A 159 6.01 5.48 -37.12
N THR A 160 6.41 5.80 -38.34
CA THR A 160 6.23 4.93 -39.51
C THR A 160 7.57 4.26 -39.84
N SER A 161 7.56 3.16 -40.60
CA SER A 161 8.75 2.39 -40.98
C SER A 161 9.90 3.21 -41.62
N GLN A 162 9.65 4.44 -42.09
CA GLN A 162 10.62 5.26 -42.81
C GLN A 162 10.81 6.67 -42.23
N TYR A 163 9.94 7.15 -41.35
CA TYR A 163 9.99 8.51 -40.84
C TYR A 163 9.33 8.65 -39.46
N TYR A 164 9.83 9.64 -38.69
CA TYR A 164 9.25 10.07 -37.43
C TYR A 164 8.52 11.40 -37.66
N VAL A 165 7.20 11.43 -37.44
CA VAL A 165 6.40 12.67 -37.52
C VAL A 165 6.12 13.19 -36.12
N THR A 166 6.37 14.48 -35.91
CA THR A 166 5.98 15.18 -34.67
C THR A 166 4.86 16.17 -34.99
N TYR A 167 3.68 15.94 -34.43
CA TYR A 167 2.55 16.85 -34.51
C TYR A 167 2.58 17.79 -33.31
N LYS A 168 2.58 19.10 -33.54
CA LYS A 168 2.51 20.11 -32.47
C LYS A 168 1.13 20.73 -32.43
N ALA A 169 0.56 20.88 -31.24
CA ALA A 169 -0.73 21.52 -31.02
C ALA A 169 -0.66 22.49 -29.83
N ASN A 170 -1.43 23.58 -29.91
CA ASN A 170 -1.74 24.41 -28.75
C ASN A 170 -3.08 23.94 -28.19
N ILE A 171 -3.06 23.31 -27.03
CA ILE A 171 -4.25 22.80 -26.36
C ILE A 171 -4.80 23.91 -25.48
N LYS A 172 -6.11 24.14 -25.57
CA LYS A 172 -6.85 25.06 -24.72
C LYS A 172 -7.86 24.25 -23.94
N VAL A 173 -7.79 24.31 -22.62
CA VAL A 173 -8.70 23.61 -21.71
C VAL A 173 -9.51 24.67 -20.98
N ASP A 174 -10.83 24.61 -21.17
CA ASP A 174 -11.80 25.43 -20.43
C ASP A 174 -12.20 24.65 -19.18
N MET A 175 -11.81 25.15 -18.00
CA MET A 175 -12.13 24.54 -16.72
C MET A 175 -13.28 25.32 -16.11
N ASP A 176 -14.46 24.69 -16.08
CA ASP A 176 -15.69 25.23 -15.50
C ASP A 176 -16.25 24.18 -14.54
N LEU A 177 -15.90 24.31 -13.26
CA LEU A 177 -16.24 23.34 -12.23
C LEU A 177 -16.63 24.05 -10.93
N ASP A 178 -17.90 23.94 -10.57
CA ASP A 178 -18.44 24.57 -9.35
C ASP A 178 -18.15 23.78 -8.07
N HIS A 179 -18.06 22.46 -8.18
CA HIS A 179 -17.89 21.57 -7.02
C HIS A 179 -16.99 20.39 -7.36
N LEU A 180 -15.75 20.42 -6.85
CA LEU A 180 -14.83 19.30 -6.77
C LEU A 180 -14.71 18.87 -5.32
N LYS A 181 -15.34 17.74 -4.97
CA LYS A 181 -15.29 17.17 -3.62
C LYS A 181 -14.13 16.19 -3.52
N VAL A 182 -13.11 16.55 -2.74
CA VAL A 182 -11.94 15.72 -2.49
C VAL A 182 -12.08 15.03 -1.13
N PRO A 183 -12.19 13.69 -1.08
CA PRO A 183 -12.32 12.96 0.17
C PRO A 183 -10.97 12.77 0.87
N PHE A 184 -10.97 12.95 2.19
CA PHE A 184 -9.99 12.38 3.13
C PHE A 184 -10.75 11.78 4.29
N ASP A 185 -10.27 10.66 4.82
CA ASP A 185 -10.90 10.04 5.97
C ASP A 185 -10.74 10.94 7.20
N ALA A 186 -11.73 10.86 8.09
CA ALA A 186 -11.73 11.57 9.36
C ALA A 186 -11.51 10.59 10.53
N SER A 187 -10.83 9.47 10.27
CA SER A 187 -10.56 8.41 11.23
C SER A 187 -9.09 8.40 11.62
N GLN A 188 -8.81 8.27 12.91
CA GLN A 188 -7.45 7.99 13.38
C GLN A 188 -7.09 6.50 13.34
N ALA A 189 -8.09 5.64 13.14
CA ALA A 189 -7.92 4.18 13.11
C ALA A 189 -7.66 3.66 11.69
N LEU A 190 -8.05 4.43 10.67
CA LEU A 190 -7.77 4.15 9.26
C LEU A 190 -6.49 4.88 8.84
N ASP A 191 -5.54 4.13 8.29
CA ASP A 191 -4.28 4.70 7.79
C ASP A 191 -4.50 5.44 6.45
N ASP A 192 -3.92 6.64 6.31
CA ASP A 192 -4.05 7.51 5.13
C ASP A 192 -3.70 6.76 3.80
N GLU A 193 -2.66 5.92 3.79
CA GLU A 193 -2.23 5.16 2.60
C GLU A 193 -3.25 4.06 2.25
N ILE A 194 -3.94 3.52 3.25
CA ILE A 194 -5.03 2.56 3.07
C ILE A 194 -6.26 3.27 2.50
N ALA A 195 -6.65 4.40 3.10
CA ALA A 195 -7.79 5.20 2.66
C ALA A 195 -7.66 5.63 1.19
N GLU A 196 -6.47 6.08 0.79
CA GLU A 196 -6.18 6.48 -0.60
C GLU A 196 -6.37 5.31 -1.60
N LYS A 197 -6.01 4.07 -1.21
CA LYS A 197 -6.14 2.88 -2.08
C LYS A 197 -7.58 2.41 -2.26
N LEU A 198 -8.51 2.87 -1.44
CA LEU A 198 -9.93 2.56 -1.51
C LEU A 198 -10.69 3.49 -2.49
N GLU A 199 -10.06 4.57 -2.92
CA GLU A 199 -10.59 5.48 -3.93
C GLU A 199 -10.54 4.89 -5.36
N PRO A 200 -11.39 5.37 -6.30
CA PRO A 200 -12.32 6.50 -6.16
C PRO A 200 -13.68 6.11 -5.57
N PHE A 201 -14.31 7.05 -4.86
CA PHE A 201 -15.73 6.97 -4.50
C PHE A 201 -16.60 7.72 -5.52
N PRO A 202 -17.80 7.21 -5.87
CA PRO A 202 -18.72 7.86 -6.80
C PRO A 202 -19.43 9.05 -6.14
N MET A 203 -18.76 10.20 -6.11
CA MET A 203 -19.25 11.42 -5.46
C MET A 203 -20.56 11.95 -6.05
N GLU A 204 -20.85 11.65 -7.31
CA GLU A 204 -22.11 11.98 -7.98
C GLU A 204 -23.33 11.26 -7.37
N LYS A 205 -23.10 10.23 -6.55
CA LYS A 205 -24.15 9.46 -5.87
C LYS A 205 -24.31 9.83 -4.39
N LEU A 206 -23.61 10.87 -3.92
CA LEU A 206 -23.81 11.41 -2.57
C LEU A 206 -25.26 11.85 -2.36
N LYS A 207 -25.79 11.58 -1.17
CA LYS A 207 -27.11 12.03 -0.73
C LYS A 207 -26.97 12.98 0.45
N PRO A 208 -27.86 13.97 0.62
CA PRO A 208 -27.99 14.67 1.89
C PRO A 208 -28.12 13.66 3.03
N PHE A 209 -27.50 13.97 4.16
CA PHE A 209 -27.50 13.04 5.28
C PHE A 209 -28.93 12.70 5.71
N ASN A 210 -29.22 11.39 5.68
CA ASN A 210 -30.44 10.82 6.19
C ASN A 210 -30.04 9.61 7.07
N PRO A 211 -30.32 9.64 8.38
CA PRO A 211 -29.85 8.60 9.30
C PRO A 211 -30.46 7.23 9.02
N ASN A 212 -31.55 7.15 8.25
CA ASN A 212 -32.16 5.89 7.83
C ASN A 212 -31.22 5.00 7.00
N TYR A 213 -30.25 5.59 6.29
CA TYR A 213 -29.22 4.82 5.58
C TYR A 213 -28.29 4.05 6.52
N LEU A 214 -28.20 4.45 7.79
CA LEU A 214 -27.33 3.83 8.78
C LEU A 214 -27.99 2.63 9.49
N ALA A 215 -29.29 2.41 9.29
CA ALA A 215 -30.06 1.37 9.98
C ALA A 215 -29.50 -0.04 9.67
N GLY A 216 -28.98 -0.71 10.70
CA GLY A 216 -28.36 -2.03 10.58
C GLY A 216 -26.88 -2.04 10.19
N PHE A 217 -26.21 -0.89 10.23
CA PHE A 217 -24.77 -0.76 10.00
C PHE A 217 -24.04 -0.23 11.22
N PHE A 218 -22.75 -0.56 11.32
CA PHE A 218 -21.85 0.14 12.24
C PHE A 218 -21.48 1.49 11.64
N VAL A 219 -21.25 2.48 12.49
CA VAL A 219 -20.82 3.82 12.07
C VAL A 219 -19.65 4.24 12.93
N GLU A 220 -18.61 4.78 12.33
CA GLU A 220 -17.48 5.34 13.06
C GLU A 220 -17.63 6.86 13.22
N ASN A 221 -17.17 7.41 14.34
CA ASN A 221 -17.13 8.86 14.56
C ASN A 221 -15.89 9.50 13.96
N SER A 222 -16.00 10.76 13.56
CA SER A 222 -14.80 11.53 13.28
C SER A 222 -13.94 11.61 14.54
N THR A 223 -12.64 11.46 14.35
CA THR A 223 -11.63 11.54 15.42
C THR A 223 -10.50 12.48 15.04
N VAL A 224 -10.57 13.05 13.84
CA VAL A 224 -9.60 13.96 13.24
C VAL A 224 -10.23 15.35 13.08
N GLU A 225 -9.43 16.41 13.21
CA GLU A 225 -9.90 17.79 13.01
C GLU A 225 -10.20 18.09 11.53
N LYS A 226 -11.28 18.83 11.29
CA LYS A 226 -11.78 19.21 9.95
C LYS A 226 -10.73 19.86 9.03
N ASP A 227 -9.87 20.72 9.58
CA ASP A 227 -8.86 21.44 8.80
C ASP A 227 -7.56 20.65 8.58
N LEU A 228 -7.46 19.41 9.10
CA LEU A 228 -6.19 18.68 9.11
C LEU A 228 -5.62 18.49 7.69
N TYR A 229 -6.43 18.04 6.73
CA TYR A 229 -5.95 17.68 5.38
C TYR A 229 -6.11 18.78 4.33
N LYS A 230 -6.48 20.01 4.71
CA LYS A 230 -6.80 21.08 3.76
C LYS A 230 -5.70 21.36 2.71
N ASP A 231 -4.44 21.40 3.13
CA ASP A 231 -3.31 21.61 2.22
C ASP A 231 -3.08 20.38 1.31
N ASP A 232 -3.22 19.18 1.88
CA ASP A 232 -3.02 17.92 1.17
C ASP A 232 -4.15 17.69 0.15
N SER A 233 -5.38 18.10 0.47
CA SER A 233 -6.54 18.06 -0.42
C SER A 233 -6.44 19.03 -1.58
N GLU A 234 -5.84 20.21 -1.37
CA GLU A 234 -5.60 21.15 -2.46
C GLU A 234 -4.59 20.56 -3.46
N HIS A 235 -3.50 19.98 -2.96
CA HIS A 235 -2.53 19.29 -3.82
C HIS A 235 -3.17 18.15 -4.62
N LYS A 236 -4.00 17.33 -3.97
CA LYS A 236 -4.74 16.24 -4.62
C LYS A 236 -5.73 16.74 -5.66
N ALA A 237 -6.44 17.85 -5.38
CA ALA A 237 -7.35 18.50 -6.32
C ALA A 237 -6.60 18.99 -7.57
N VAL A 238 -5.49 19.70 -7.36
CA VAL A 238 -4.63 20.23 -8.43
C VAL A 238 -4.06 19.09 -9.28
N ASP A 239 -3.59 18.00 -8.67
CA ASP A 239 -3.06 16.84 -9.39
C ASP A 239 -4.16 16.12 -10.20
N TYR A 240 -5.36 15.97 -9.64
CA TYR A 240 -6.52 15.43 -10.35
C TYR A 240 -6.92 16.28 -11.57
N LEU A 241 -7.06 17.60 -11.39
CA LEU A 241 -7.40 18.53 -12.47
C LEU A 241 -6.30 18.57 -13.55
N THR A 242 -5.02 18.52 -13.13
CA THR A 242 -3.89 18.41 -14.06
C THR A 242 -4.00 17.12 -14.86
N TYR A 243 -4.25 15.98 -14.21
CA TYR A 243 -4.43 14.70 -14.89
C TYR A 243 -5.58 14.76 -15.90
N LYS A 244 -6.77 15.25 -15.50
CA LYS A 244 -7.94 15.36 -16.39
C LYS A 244 -7.72 16.30 -17.58
N SER A 245 -7.00 17.39 -17.37
CA SER A 245 -6.59 18.32 -18.43
C SER A 245 -5.70 17.65 -19.49
N LEU A 246 -4.84 16.72 -19.07
CA LEU A 246 -3.94 15.97 -19.95
C LEU A 246 -4.63 14.75 -20.58
N ASP A 247 -5.51 14.06 -19.86
CA ASP A 247 -6.24 12.88 -20.36
C ASP A 247 -7.17 13.24 -21.52
N ASN A 248 -7.78 14.42 -21.47
CA ASN A 248 -8.67 14.95 -22.51
C ASN A 248 -7.93 15.54 -23.74
N SER A 249 -6.61 15.34 -23.87
CA SER A 249 -5.77 15.97 -24.90
C SER A 249 -5.71 15.23 -26.25
N ASN A 250 -6.51 14.18 -26.47
CA ASN A 250 -6.45 13.32 -27.68
C ASN A 250 -5.05 12.73 -27.97
N ASN A 251 -4.40 12.15 -26.95
CA ASN A 251 -3.05 11.55 -27.03
C ASN A 251 -1.89 12.54 -27.29
N TYR A 252 -2.12 13.83 -27.09
CA TYR A 252 -1.03 14.81 -27.10
C TYR A 252 -0.39 14.89 -25.72
N SER A 253 0.93 14.71 -25.67
CA SER A 253 1.70 14.85 -24.42
C SER A 253 2.18 16.29 -24.28
N PRO A 254 2.12 16.88 -23.07
CA PRO A 254 2.62 18.24 -22.86
C PRO A 254 4.13 18.30 -23.17
N GLU A 255 4.60 19.43 -23.72
CA GLU A 255 6.04 19.65 -23.92
C GLU A 255 6.80 19.58 -22.57
N PHE A 256 8.09 19.27 -22.63
CA PHE A 256 8.93 19.13 -21.43
C PHE A 256 8.88 20.42 -20.59
N GLY A 257 8.50 20.30 -19.31
CA GLY A 257 8.35 21.43 -18.39
C GLY A 257 6.95 22.05 -18.35
N SER A 258 6.14 21.91 -19.40
CA SER A 258 4.78 22.47 -19.45
C SER A 258 3.83 21.85 -18.42
N LYS A 259 4.08 20.61 -17.97
CA LYS A 259 3.29 19.99 -16.89
C LYS A 259 3.35 20.78 -15.58
N ASN A 260 4.51 21.34 -15.23
CA ASN A 260 4.65 22.14 -14.02
C ASN A 260 3.98 23.52 -14.17
N GLU A 261 4.03 24.09 -15.37
CA GLU A 261 3.32 25.33 -15.69
C GLU A 261 1.81 25.15 -15.58
N ILE A 262 1.26 24.07 -16.14
CA ILE A 262 -0.16 23.69 -16.00
C ILE A 262 -0.52 23.54 -14.53
N LYS A 263 0.29 22.79 -13.76
CA LYS A 263 0.06 22.58 -12.32
C LYS A 263 0.03 23.90 -11.55
N ASN A 264 0.97 24.81 -11.83
CA ASN A 264 1.03 26.12 -11.18
C ASN A 264 -0.16 27.01 -11.54
N ASN A 265 -0.58 27.02 -12.81
CA ASN A 265 -1.75 27.77 -13.26
C ASN A 265 -3.04 27.27 -12.59
N ILE A 266 -3.23 25.95 -12.50
CA ILE A 266 -4.37 25.36 -11.78
C ILE A 266 -4.30 25.75 -10.30
N SER A 267 -3.14 25.63 -9.67
CA SER A 267 -2.95 25.97 -8.26
C SER A 267 -3.22 27.45 -7.95
N SER A 268 -2.96 28.36 -8.89
CA SER A 268 -3.28 29.79 -8.69
C SER A 268 -4.77 30.12 -8.88
N SER A 269 -5.50 29.28 -9.61
CA SER A 269 -6.88 29.55 -10.04
C SER A 269 -7.93 28.76 -9.25
N ILE A 270 -7.56 27.62 -8.68
CA ILE A 270 -8.43 26.82 -7.82
C ILE A 270 -8.75 27.59 -6.53
N LYS A 271 -10.00 27.52 -6.08
CA LYS A 271 -10.46 28.18 -4.86
C LYS A 271 -11.13 27.17 -3.95
N TYR A 272 -10.84 27.29 -2.66
CA TYR A 272 -11.47 26.51 -1.60
C TYR A 272 -12.82 27.14 -1.22
N ASN A 273 -13.88 26.33 -1.18
CA ASN A 273 -15.22 26.76 -0.79
C ASN A 273 -15.48 26.46 0.70
N ASP A 274 -15.64 25.19 1.04
CA ASP A 274 -15.93 24.71 2.39
C ASP A 274 -15.47 23.25 2.52
N THR A 275 -15.53 22.71 3.73
CA THR A 275 -15.30 21.30 4.04
C THR A 275 -16.58 20.74 4.65
N GLU A 276 -17.02 19.59 4.18
CA GLU A 276 -18.31 19.00 4.56
C GLU A 276 -18.09 17.58 5.09
N GLY A 277 -18.73 17.21 6.20
CA GLY A 277 -18.67 15.84 6.70
C GLY A 277 -19.50 14.90 5.85
N ALA A 278 -19.03 13.68 5.64
CA ALA A 278 -19.74 12.62 4.94
C ALA A 278 -19.48 11.24 5.54
N TYR A 279 -20.47 10.34 5.48
CA TYR A 279 -20.25 8.91 5.74
C TYR A 279 -20.08 8.14 4.43
N LEU A 280 -18.96 7.44 4.30
CA LEU A 280 -18.67 6.58 3.14
C LEU A 280 -18.72 5.09 3.53
N PRO A 281 -19.28 4.23 2.67
CA PRO A 281 -19.52 2.83 2.98
C PRO A 281 -18.27 1.98 2.72
N LEU A 282 -17.82 1.25 3.73
CA LEU A 282 -16.70 0.32 3.64
C LEU A 282 -17.07 -1.04 4.25
N TYR A 283 -16.58 -2.12 3.68
CA TYR A 283 -16.57 -3.42 4.37
C TYR A 283 -15.20 -3.63 4.98
N PHE A 284 -15.16 -3.94 6.27
CA PHE A 284 -13.93 -4.17 7.03
C PHE A 284 -13.82 -5.63 7.46
N MET A 285 -12.62 -6.18 7.37
CA MET A 285 -12.26 -7.44 7.99
C MET A 285 -10.83 -7.38 8.50
N THR A 286 -10.64 -7.74 9.77
CA THR A 286 -9.32 -7.83 10.40
C THR A 286 -8.95 -9.27 10.66
N THR A 287 -7.76 -9.68 10.22
CA THR A 287 -7.19 -11.00 10.52
C THR A 287 -5.97 -10.84 11.41
N ARG A 288 -5.92 -11.57 12.53
CA ARG A 288 -4.74 -11.57 13.41
C ARG A 288 -3.60 -12.38 12.79
N TYR A 289 -2.39 -11.84 12.87
CA TYR A 289 -1.15 -12.47 12.45
C TYR A 289 -0.09 -12.30 13.54
N GLY A 290 -0.08 -13.21 14.52
CA GLY A 290 0.79 -13.10 15.69
C GLY A 290 0.42 -11.89 16.56
N ASP A 291 1.38 -11.00 16.77
CA ASP A 291 1.25 -9.70 17.48
C ASP A 291 0.78 -8.55 16.58
N ARG A 292 0.45 -8.85 15.32
CA ARG A 292 0.09 -7.90 14.26
C ARG A 292 -1.29 -8.20 13.69
N VAL A 293 -1.82 -7.26 12.92
CA VAL A 293 -3.11 -7.38 12.23
C VAL A 293 -2.95 -7.13 10.73
N ALA A 294 -3.74 -7.85 9.94
CA ALA A 294 -3.86 -7.69 8.50
C ALA A 294 -5.27 -7.22 8.17
N TYR A 295 -5.38 -6.13 7.42
CA TYR A 295 -6.62 -5.53 6.99
C TYR A 295 -7.07 -6.06 5.63
N SER A 296 -8.37 -6.23 5.49
CA SER A 296 -9.04 -6.47 4.22
C SER A 296 -10.23 -5.55 4.16
N ILE A 297 -10.13 -4.51 3.33
CA ILE A 297 -11.09 -3.41 3.29
C ILE A 297 -11.61 -3.27 1.86
N ILE A 298 -12.91 -3.15 1.71
CA ILE A 298 -13.58 -3.10 0.41
C ILE A 298 -14.48 -1.88 0.38
N ASN A 299 -14.34 -1.07 -0.65
CA ASN A 299 -15.20 0.06 -0.93
C ASN A 299 -16.65 -0.43 -1.19
N GLY A 300 -17.58 -0.08 -0.30
CA GLY A 300 -18.98 -0.50 -0.35
C GLY A 300 -19.81 0.15 -1.46
N ALA A 301 -19.23 1.05 -2.24
CA ALA A 301 -19.84 1.66 -3.41
C ALA A 301 -19.28 1.12 -4.74
N THR A 302 -17.98 0.80 -4.81
CA THR A 302 -17.30 0.41 -6.06
C THR A 302 -16.77 -1.02 -6.09
N GLY A 303 -16.56 -1.63 -4.92
CA GLY A 303 -15.87 -2.92 -4.79
C GLY A 303 -14.34 -2.84 -4.85
N GLN A 304 -13.76 -1.64 -4.96
CA GLN A 304 -12.30 -1.44 -4.86
C GLN A 304 -11.79 -2.03 -3.54
N THR A 305 -10.75 -2.85 -3.60
CA THR A 305 -10.34 -3.70 -2.47
C THR A 305 -8.88 -3.46 -2.10
N TYR A 306 -8.64 -3.22 -0.81
CA TYR A 306 -7.32 -3.18 -0.18
C TYR A 306 -7.12 -4.46 0.64
N LEU A 307 -5.95 -5.09 0.49
CA LEU A 307 -5.61 -6.35 1.15
C LEU A 307 -4.17 -6.33 1.67
N ASP A 308 -4.03 -6.56 2.96
CA ASP A 308 -2.77 -6.97 3.57
C ASP A 308 -2.56 -8.46 3.34
N MET A 309 -1.46 -8.80 2.68
CA MET A 309 -1.17 -10.18 2.29
C MET A 309 0.21 -10.64 2.75
N PRO A 310 0.31 -11.20 3.98
CA PRO A 310 1.54 -11.83 4.42
C PRO A 310 1.79 -13.13 3.63
N ILE A 311 3.07 -13.43 3.38
CA ILE A 311 3.50 -14.66 2.71
C ILE A 311 3.45 -15.84 3.69
N GLU A 312 2.77 -16.92 3.30
CA GLU A 312 2.85 -18.20 3.99
C GLU A 312 4.17 -18.89 3.67
N LYS A 313 5.15 -18.72 4.58
CA LYS A 313 6.50 -19.26 4.46
C LYS A 313 6.55 -20.72 4.05
N ARG A 314 5.69 -21.56 4.62
CA ARG A 314 5.66 -23.00 4.34
C ARG A 314 5.40 -23.27 2.86
N LYS A 315 4.38 -22.62 2.26
CA LYS A 315 4.06 -22.77 0.83
C LYS A 315 5.21 -22.27 -0.03
N MET A 316 5.79 -21.12 0.31
CA MET A 316 6.92 -20.54 -0.42
C MET A 316 8.14 -21.46 -0.41
N PHE A 317 8.55 -21.97 0.75
CA PHE A 317 9.72 -22.86 0.84
C PHE A 317 9.50 -24.21 0.16
N ILE A 318 8.30 -24.78 0.23
CA ILE A 318 7.96 -26.01 -0.50
C ILE A 318 8.04 -25.78 -2.01
N ALA A 319 7.41 -24.72 -2.52
CA ALA A 319 7.46 -24.38 -3.94
C ALA A 319 8.90 -24.09 -4.40
N GLY A 320 9.67 -23.34 -3.58
CA GLY A 320 11.08 -23.06 -3.83
C GLY A 320 11.93 -24.33 -3.87
N ALA A 321 11.67 -25.31 -3.00
CA ALA A 321 12.36 -26.60 -3.00
C ALA A 321 12.09 -27.40 -4.27
N PHE A 322 10.82 -27.50 -4.70
CA PHE A 322 10.46 -28.18 -5.95
C PHE A 322 11.05 -27.48 -7.19
N ALA A 323 10.98 -26.14 -7.23
CA ALA A 323 11.58 -25.36 -8.30
C ALA A 323 13.10 -25.56 -8.35
N SER A 324 13.77 -25.55 -7.20
CA SER A 324 15.21 -25.81 -7.09
C SER A 324 15.58 -27.21 -7.57
N LEU A 325 14.80 -28.24 -7.20
CA LEU A 325 15.01 -29.61 -7.68
C LEU A 325 14.83 -29.73 -9.20
N GLY A 326 13.81 -29.07 -9.75
CA GLY A 326 13.56 -29.05 -11.20
C GLY A 326 14.68 -28.35 -11.98
N ILE A 327 15.12 -27.18 -11.51
CA ILE A 327 16.27 -26.46 -12.09
C ILE A 327 17.54 -27.30 -11.98
N PHE A 328 17.78 -27.95 -10.84
CA PHE A 328 18.92 -28.84 -10.67
C PHE A 328 18.90 -30.00 -11.67
N ALA A 329 17.78 -30.70 -11.81
CA ALA A 329 17.63 -31.79 -12.77
C ALA A 329 17.84 -31.32 -14.23
N LEU A 330 17.29 -30.15 -14.58
CA LEU A 330 17.48 -29.53 -15.88
C LEU A 330 18.96 -29.20 -16.14
N LEU A 331 19.63 -28.55 -15.18
CA LEU A 331 21.05 -28.20 -15.30
C LEU A 331 21.95 -29.43 -15.39
N VAL A 332 21.64 -30.51 -14.66
CA VAL A 332 22.35 -31.79 -14.75
C VAL A 332 22.16 -32.39 -16.15
N CYS A 333 20.92 -32.44 -16.66
CA CYS A 333 20.64 -32.95 -18.01
C CYS A 333 21.38 -32.14 -19.09
N LEU A 334 21.33 -30.81 -19.02
CA LEU A 334 22.03 -29.91 -19.93
C LEU A 334 23.56 -30.08 -19.82
N SER A 335 24.10 -30.30 -18.63
CA SER A 335 25.52 -30.57 -18.41
C SER A 335 25.96 -31.85 -19.15
N PHE A 336 25.17 -32.92 -19.12
CA PHE A 336 25.44 -34.14 -19.89
C PHE A 336 25.32 -33.93 -21.41
N LEU A 337 24.34 -33.14 -21.88
CA LEU A 337 24.13 -32.91 -23.30
C LEU A 337 25.18 -32.00 -23.94
N PHE A 338 25.62 -30.96 -23.22
CA PHE A 338 26.50 -29.91 -23.73
C PHE A 338 27.92 -29.95 -23.14
N ASN A 339 28.23 -30.92 -22.28
CA ASN A 339 29.53 -31.10 -21.62
C ASN A 339 30.09 -29.83 -20.94
N PHE A 340 29.23 -28.97 -20.39
CA PHE A 340 29.67 -27.85 -19.57
C PHE A 340 29.70 -28.21 -18.08
N SER A 341 30.64 -27.62 -17.34
CA SER A 341 30.77 -27.77 -15.89
C SER A 341 30.85 -26.40 -15.22
N PHE A 342 30.18 -26.25 -14.07
CA PHE A 342 30.22 -25.02 -13.29
C PHE A 342 31.48 -24.98 -12.42
N LYS A 343 32.33 -23.99 -12.68
CA LYS A 343 33.48 -23.72 -11.80
C LYS A 343 33.00 -23.11 -10.49
N VAL A 344 33.61 -23.54 -9.39
CA VAL A 344 33.42 -22.98 -8.03
C VAL A 344 33.48 -21.45 -8.03
N LYS A 345 34.45 -20.86 -8.75
CA LYS A 345 34.62 -19.40 -8.85
C LYS A 345 33.41 -18.67 -9.44
N THR A 346 32.66 -19.32 -10.33
CA THR A 346 31.42 -18.78 -10.93
C THR A 346 30.26 -18.87 -9.93
N LEU A 347 30.19 -19.95 -9.14
CA LEU A 347 29.19 -20.09 -8.07
C LEU A 347 29.39 -19.05 -6.96
N CYS A 348 30.64 -18.73 -6.59
CA CYS A 348 30.93 -17.65 -5.63
C CYS A 348 30.47 -16.27 -6.16
N LEU A 349 30.60 -16.02 -7.46
CA LEU A 349 30.13 -14.77 -8.05
C LEU A 349 28.59 -14.69 -8.03
N PHE A 350 27.92 -15.80 -8.37
CA PHE A 350 26.46 -15.90 -8.27
C PHE A 350 25.97 -15.68 -6.84
N SER A 351 26.61 -16.31 -5.84
CA SER A 351 26.25 -16.12 -4.44
C SER A 351 26.47 -14.67 -3.99
N ALA A 352 27.59 -14.05 -4.39
CA ALA A 352 27.86 -12.64 -4.11
C ALA A 352 26.79 -11.72 -4.73
N PHE A 353 26.37 -12.01 -5.96
CA PHE A 353 25.29 -11.27 -6.62
C PHE A 353 23.98 -11.39 -5.85
N MET A 354 23.53 -12.61 -5.54
CA MET A 354 22.31 -12.84 -4.76
C MET A 354 22.37 -12.17 -3.38
N SER A 355 23.51 -12.25 -2.69
CA SER A 355 23.73 -11.55 -1.41
C SER A 355 23.62 -10.04 -1.54
N SER A 356 24.14 -9.44 -2.62
CA SER A 356 24.03 -8.00 -2.86
C SER A 356 22.60 -7.55 -3.13
N VAL A 357 21.82 -8.35 -3.87
CA VAL A 357 20.38 -8.11 -4.10
C VAL A 357 19.59 -8.21 -2.80
N ILE A 358 19.86 -9.23 -1.97
CA ILE A 358 19.23 -9.41 -0.66
C ILE A 358 19.51 -8.21 0.25
N ALA A 359 20.76 -7.74 0.29
CA ALA A 359 21.15 -6.56 1.04
C ALA A 359 20.39 -5.31 0.57
N TYR A 360 20.27 -5.10 -0.75
CA TYR A 360 19.53 -3.98 -1.33
C TYR A 360 18.03 -4.02 -1.01
N ILE A 361 17.39 -5.19 -1.12
CA ILE A 361 15.98 -5.38 -0.73
C ILE A 361 15.81 -5.14 0.77
N GLY A 362 16.70 -5.69 1.60
CA GLY A 362 16.70 -5.51 3.04
C GLY A 362 16.81 -4.05 3.47
N ALA A 363 17.62 -3.25 2.79
CA ALA A 363 17.71 -1.80 3.04
C ALA A 363 16.38 -1.07 2.76
N GLY A 364 15.67 -1.45 1.69
CA GLY A 364 14.36 -0.90 1.36
C GLY A 364 13.27 -1.30 2.35
N LEU A 365 13.20 -2.60 2.68
CA LEU A 365 12.22 -3.15 3.63
C LEU A 365 12.40 -2.58 5.04
N ALA A 366 13.64 -2.44 5.52
CA ALA A 366 13.90 -1.89 6.86
C ALA A 366 13.29 -0.50 7.04
N ASN A 367 13.48 0.38 6.05
CA ASN A 367 12.92 1.73 6.10
C ASN A 367 11.40 1.73 5.94
N LYS A 368 10.86 0.95 5.00
CA LYS A 368 9.40 0.85 4.82
C LYS A 368 8.70 0.37 6.09
N THR A 369 9.21 -0.70 6.69
CA THR A 369 8.66 -1.28 7.92
C THR A 369 8.74 -0.30 9.08
N TYR A 370 9.86 0.41 9.23
CA TYR A 370 10.00 1.44 10.26
C TYR A 370 8.97 2.56 10.10
N ARG A 371 8.72 3.03 8.88
CA ARG A 371 7.73 4.10 8.65
C ARG A 371 6.31 3.65 8.97
N SER A 372 5.94 2.46 8.51
CA SER A 372 4.63 1.86 8.76
C SER A 372 4.41 1.56 10.25
N ASP A 373 5.39 0.96 10.94
CA ASP A 373 5.32 0.68 12.38
C ASP A 373 5.23 1.94 13.24
N ASN A 374 5.68 3.09 12.73
CA ASN A 374 5.62 4.36 13.46
C ASN A 374 4.62 5.33 12.81
N HIS A 375 3.68 4.86 11.99
CA HIS A 375 2.63 5.69 11.40
C HIS A 375 3.16 7.00 10.74
N LEU A 376 4.39 7.01 10.20
CA LEU A 376 5.05 8.24 9.75
C LEU A 376 4.48 8.82 8.45
N ASP A 377 3.64 8.05 7.77
CA ASP A 377 2.91 8.48 6.58
C ASP A 377 1.42 8.73 6.87
N ASP A 378 1.01 8.62 8.14
CA ASP A 378 -0.37 8.82 8.62
C ASP A 378 -0.42 10.10 9.47
N LYS A 379 -1.08 11.13 8.94
CA LYS A 379 -1.21 12.44 9.59
C LYS A 379 -2.29 12.40 10.67
N GLY A 380 -3.36 11.65 10.45
CA GLY A 380 -4.53 11.52 11.32
C GLY A 380 -4.17 10.89 12.66
N TYR A 381 -3.31 9.86 12.65
CA TYR A 381 -2.85 9.12 13.82
C TYR A 381 -2.32 10.03 14.94
N TYR A 382 -1.55 11.06 14.58
CA TYR A 382 -0.84 11.88 15.56
C TYR A 382 -1.67 13.05 16.11
N MET A 383 -2.73 13.51 15.44
CA MET A 383 -3.27 14.84 15.71
C MET A 383 -4.12 14.90 16.99
N ASN A 384 -4.85 13.84 17.35
CA ASN A 384 -5.84 13.84 18.45
C ASN A 384 -5.73 12.67 19.48
N ASN A 385 -4.67 11.86 19.44
CA ASN A 385 -4.62 10.65 20.26
C ASN A 385 -4.21 10.95 21.73
N ALA A 386 -5.18 11.27 22.58
CA ALA A 386 -4.98 11.52 24.02
C ALA A 386 -4.44 10.31 24.80
N ASN A 387 -4.53 9.11 24.20
CA ASN A 387 -4.14 7.83 24.80
C ASN A 387 -2.76 7.32 24.35
N LEU A 388 -2.12 7.98 23.38
CA LEU A 388 -0.70 7.75 23.11
C LEU A 388 0.12 8.24 24.30
N ASP A 389 1.19 7.52 24.61
CA ASP A 389 2.19 8.06 25.52
C ASP A 389 2.68 9.42 24.97
N GLU A 390 2.78 10.41 25.86
CA GLU A 390 3.03 11.80 25.47
C GLU A 390 4.40 11.93 24.79
N GLU A 391 5.36 11.12 25.23
CA GLU A 391 6.67 11.00 24.59
C GLU A 391 6.57 10.43 23.17
N HIS A 392 5.81 9.34 22.97
CA HIS A 392 5.61 8.74 21.64
C HIS A 392 4.90 9.71 20.69
N ARG A 393 3.85 10.40 21.15
CA ARG A 393 3.11 11.39 20.36
C ARG A 393 4.01 12.56 19.94
N VAL A 394 4.79 13.11 20.87
CA VAL A 394 5.69 14.27 20.59
C VAL A 394 6.83 13.86 19.66
N ASN A 395 7.45 12.69 19.89
CA ASN A 395 8.54 12.21 19.06
C ASN A 395 8.06 11.83 17.65
N GLY A 396 6.92 11.15 17.54
CA GLY A 396 6.30 10.81 16.27
C GLY A 396 5.92 12.05 15.44
N LYS A 397 5.29 13.07 16.06
CA LYS A 397 5.05 14.36 15.40
C LYS A 397 6.35 15.01 14.90
N LYS A 398 7.37 15.10 15.75
CA LYS A 398 8.68 15.67 15.35
C LYS A 398 9.28 14.92 14.18
N GLU A 399 9.18 13.59 14.19
CA GLU A 399 9.73 12.74 13.13
C GLU A 399 8.96 12.87 11.82
N TYR A 400 7.63 12.90 11.87
CA TYR A 400 6.76 13.19 10.73
C TYR A 400 7.13 14.52 10.06
N TYR A 401 7.21 15.62 10.83
CA TYR A 401 7.57 16.93 10.27
C TYR A 401 9.02 16.98 9.75
N ALA A 402 9.95 16.33 10.43
CA ALA A 402 11.34 16.23 9.97
C ALA A 402 11.43 15.45 8.64
N ASP A 403 10.62 14.42 8.45
CA ASP A 403 10.53 13.67 7.21
C ASP A 403 9.91 14.48 6.07
N LYS A 404 8.80 15.18 6.32
CA LYS A 404 8.19 16.11 5.35
C LYS A 404 9.21 17.16 4.87
N MET A 405 10.03 17.70 5.77
CA MET A 405 11.11 18.62 5.41
C MET A 405 12.29 17.96 4.66
N ARG A 406 12.52 16.66 4.83
CA ARG A 406 13.53 15.92 4.05
C ARG A 406 13.04 15.65 2.63
N LYS A 407 11.78 15.27 2.47
CA LYS A 407 11.13 15.02 1.17
C LYS A 407 10.98 16.32 0.34
N SER A 408 10.83 17.48 0.97
CA SER A 408 10.70 18.78 0.29
C SER A 408 12.02 19.39 -0.17
N LYS A 409 13.17 18.93 0.33
CA LYS A 409 14.47 19.32 -0.24
C LYS A 409 14.62 18.66 -1.61
N PRO A 410 15.13 19.35 -2.65
CA PRO A 410 15.45 18.74 -3.92
C PRO A 410 16.60 17.76 -3.68
N PHE A 411 16.25 16.53 -3.31
CA PHE A 411 17.19 15.45 -3.15
C PHE A 411 17.63 15.09 -4.56
N GLY A 412 18.91 15.29 -4.86
CA GLY A 412 19.54 14.81 -6.09
C GLY A 412 19.09 13.37 -6.31
N HIS A 413 18.28 13.17 -7.34
CA HIS A 413 17.52 11.93 -7.52
C HIS A 413 18.53 10.76 -7.54
N PRO A 414 18.39 9.72 -6.70
CA PRO A 414 19.18 8.50 -6.88
C PRO A 414 18.93 7.88 -8.29
N GLY A 415 17.79 8.23 -8.90
CA GLY A 415 17.49 7.98 -10.32
C GLY A 415 18.38 8.73 -11.32
N GLN A 416 19.04 9.84 -10.96
CA GLN A 416 20.03 10.49 -11.82
C GLN A 416 21.36 9.73 -11.82
N ILE A 417 21.76 9.14 -10.69
CA ILE A 417 22.94 8.27 -10.64
C ILE A 417 22.64 6.95 -11.37
N LEU A 418 21.47 6.34 -11.13
CA LEU A 418 21.02 5.16 -11.87
C LEU A 418 20.85 5.45 -13.37
N GLY A 419 20.30 6.62 -13.70
CA GLY A 419 20.11 7.08 -15.07
C GLY A 419 21.44 7.38 -15.77
N LEU A 420 22.43 7.95 -15.07
CA LEU A 420 23.79 8.16 -15.57
C LEU A 420 24.53 6.84 -15.77
N VAL A 421 24.36 5.86 -14.88
CA VAL A 421 24.96 4.53 -15.02
C VAL A 421 24.28 3.73 -16.14
N ALA A 422 22.94 3.77 -16.21
CA ALA A 422 22.18 3.11 -17.28
C ALA A 422 22.41 3.76 -18.64
N SER A 423 22.50 5.09 -18.70
CA SER A 423 22.87 5.81 -19.93
C SER A 423 24.33 5.60 -20.30
N ALA A 424 25.27 5.51 -19.35
CA ALA A 424 26.64 5.13 -19.64
C ALA A 424 26.74 3.70 -20.20
N ILE A 425 25.97 2.75 -19.65
CA ILE A 425 25.88 1.37 -20.16
C ILE A 425 25.20 1.35 -21.53
N ALA A 426 24.13 2.10 -21.74
CA ALA A 426 23.43 2.19 -23.03
C ALA A 426 24.28 2.89 -24.11
N ILE A 427 24.97 3.98 -23.77
CA ILE A 427 25.92 4.68 -24.66
C ILE A 427 27.09 3.76 -24.98
N PHE A 428 27.59 2.98 -24.01
CA PHE A 428 28.62 1.98 -24.25
C PHE A 428 28.12 0.88 -25.20
N VAL A 429 26.91 0.34 -25.01
CA VAL A 429 26.31 -0.65 -25.90
C VAL A 429 26.05 -0.09 -27.30
N VAL A 430 25.55 1.14 -27.41
CA VAL A 430 25.30 1.83 -28.70
C VAL A 430 26.60 2.19 -29.42
N PHE A 431 27.65 2.60 -28.71
CA PHE A 431 28.98 2.84 -29.28
C PHE A 431 29.61 1.56 -29.85
N GLN A 432 29.39 0.41 -29.20
CA GLN A 432 29.83 -0.90 -29.70
C GLN A 432 29.01 -1.34 -30.94
N LEU A 433 27.71 -1.06 -30.98
CA LEU A 433 26.85 -1.33 -32.14
C LEU A 433 27.20 -0.42 -33.35
N ALA A 434 27.48 0.86 -33.11
CA ALA A 434 27.78 1.85 -34.16
C ALA A 434 29.16 1.67 -34.81
N THR A 435 30.11 1.04 -34.11
CA THR A 435 31.44 0.71 -34.65
C THR A 435 31.45 -0.59 -35.48
N GLY A 436 30.28 -1.20 -35.72
CA GLY A 436 30.15 -2.43 -36.52
C GLY A 436 30.73 -3.66 -35.84
N ASN A 437 31.10 -3.55 -34.57
CA ASN A 437 31.71 -4.62 -33.81
C ASN A 437 30.59 -5.46 -33.17
N PHE A 438 30.06 -6.43 -33.92
CA PHE A 438 29.16 -7.48 -33.42
C PHE A 438 29.80 -8.37 -32.34
N GLY A 439 31.00 -8.02 -31.90
CA GLY A 439 31.77 -8.67 -30.88
C GLY A 439 31.19 -8.57 -29.47
N PHE A 440 30.04 -7.96 -29.16
CA PHE A 440 29.54 -8.04 -27.77
C PHE A 440 29.07 -9.46 -27.42
N ILE A 441 28.33 -10.12 -28.32
CA ILE A 441 27.92 -11.52 -28.13
C ILE A 441 29.15 -12.42 -28.23
N GLU A 442 30.04 -12.20 -29.21
CA GLU A 442 31.28 -12.97 -29.30
C GLU A 442 32.27 -12.68 -28.16
N TRP A 443 32.33 -11.47 -27.58
CA TRP A 443 33.17 -11.11 -26.42
C TRP A 443 32.57 -11.63 -25.12
N LEU A 444 31.24 -11.69 -25.02
CA LEU A 444 30.55 -12.33 -23.90
C LEU A 444 30.71 -13.85 -23.97
N PHE A 445 30.61 -14.45 -25.16
CA PHE A 445 30.92 -15.86 -25.41
C PHE A 445 32.43 -16.17 -25.31
N TYR A 446 33.32 -15.28 -25.72
CA TYR A 446 34.77 -15.40 -25.61
C TYR A 446 35.22 -15.19 -24.16
N GLY A 447 34.58 -14.29 -23.45
CA GLY A 447 34.75 -14.10 -22.02
C GLY A 447 34.27 -15.29 -21.20
N LEU A 448 33.12 -15.89 -21.58
CA LEU A 448 32.61 -17.15 -21.03
C LEU A 448 33.49 -18.35 -21.43
N SER A 449 34.08 -18.37 -22.62
CA SER A 449 34.98 -19.44 -23.05
C SER A 449 36.36 -19.35 -22.37
N GLN A 450 36.84 -18.15 -22.06
CA GLN A 450 38.05 -17.90 -21.26
C GLN A 450 37.86 -18.22 -19.77
N VAL A 451 36.62 -18.38 -19.28
CA VAL A 451 36.37 -18.99 -17.96
C VAL A 451 36.93 -20.41 -17.91
N SER A 452 37.02 -21.12 -19.05
CA SER A 452 37.56 -22.48 -19.13
C SER A 452 39.11 -22.52 -19.15
N SER A 453 39.79 -21.55 -19.76
CA SER A 453 41.21 -21.63 -20.15
C SER A 453 42.10 -20.53 -19.58
N GLY A 454 42.34 -20.51 -18.26
CA GLY A 454 43.54 -19.92 -17.64
C GLY A 454 43.89 -18.42 -17.86
N GLY A 455 43.17 -17.68 -18.69
CA GLY A 455 43.36 -16.25 -18.92
C GLY A 455 42.87 -15.40 -17.75
N THR A 456 43.38 -14.18 -17.64
CA THR A 456 42.96 -13.20 -16.62
C THR A 456 41.44 -12.97 -16.73
N ASN A 457 40.71 -13.41 -15.71
CA ASN A 457 39.25 -13.46 -15.70
C ASN A 457 38.64 -12.07 -15.40
N TYR A 458 38.82 -11.12 -16.33
CA TYR A 458 38.37 -9.73 -16.20
C TYR A 458 36.86 -9.62 -15.97
N LEU A 459 36.05 -10.48 -16.61
CA LEU A 459 34.60 -10.53 -16.42
C LEU A 459 34.21 -10.91 -14.99
N GLY A 460 34.91 -11.86 -14.37
CA GLY A 460 34.71 -12.18 -12.97
C GLY A 460 35.00 -10.98 -12.06
N ILE A 461 36.09 -10.25 -12.33
CA ILE A 461 36.48 -9.05 -11.56
C ILE A 461 35.42 -7.95 -11.68
N ILE A 462 34.97 -7.65 -12.91
CA ILE A 462 33.90 -6.67 -13.17
C ILE A 462 32.62 -7.07 -12.44
N GLY A 463 32.26 -8.36 -12.45
CA GLY A 463 31.12 -8.89 -11.72
C GLY A 463 31.19 -8.62 -10.22
N TYR A 464 32.32 -8.92 -9.57
CA TYR A 464 32.48 -8.63 -8.14
C TYR A 464 32.42 -7.13 -7.84
N ILE A 465 33.01 -6.27 -8.69
CA ILE A 465 32.91 -4.81 -8.57
C ILE A 465 31.43 -4.38 -8.63
N ALA A 466 30.65 -4.90 -9.59
CA ALA A 466 29.23 -4.59 -9.70
C ALA A 466 28.44 -4.98 -8.44
N THR A 467 28.70 -6.16 -7.87
CA THR A 467 28.06 -6.57 -6.59
C THR A 467 28.44 -5.65 -5.44
N GLY A 468 29.69 -5.18 -5.38
CA GLY A 468 30.14 -4.19 -4.40
C GLY A 468 29.45 -2.84 -4.54
N VAL A 469 29.20 -2.39 -5.78
CA VAL A 469 28.41 -1.17 -6.05
C VAL A 469 26.99 -1.31 -5.53
N ILE A 470 26.33 -2.47 -5.73
CA ILE A 470 24.98 -2.72 -5.19
C ILE A 470 24.97 -2.65 -3.65
N ILE A 471 25.98 -3.23 -2.99
CA ILE A 471 26.14 -3.13 -1.53
C ILE A 471 26.30 -1.67 -1.08
N LEU A 472 27.12 -0.88 -1.78
CA LEU A 472 27.27 0.54 -1.47
C LEU A 472 25.95 1.29 -1.62
N ILE A 473 25.20 1.05 -2.70
CA ILE A 473 23.87 1.63 -2.89
C ILE A 473 22.93 1.21 -1.76
N ALA A 474 22.95 -0.06 -1.34
CA ALA A 474 22.14 -0.54 -0.23
C ALA A 474 22.47 0.19 1.08
N LEU A 475 23.75 0.45 1.36
CA LEU A 475 24.20 1.20 2.53
C LEU A 475 23.78 2.68 2.49
N PHE A 476 23.76 3.31 1.31
CA PHE A 476 23.25 4.68 1.16
C PHE A 476 21.72 4.75 1.24
N LYS A 477 21.02 3.68 0.81
CA LYS A 477 19.56 3.59 0.85
C LYS A 477 19.02 3.25 2.23
N VAL A 478 19.82 2.61 3.10
CA VAL A 478 19.31 2.13 4.40
C VAL A 478 18.84 3.30 5.26
N GLY A 479 17.57 3.25 5.62
CA GLY A 479 16.96 4.22 6.53
C GLY A 479 17.05 3.78 7.99
N LYS A 480 16.04 4.21 8.75
CA LYS A 480 15.80 3.71 10.10
C LYS A 480 15.11 2.33 10.04
N GLY A 481 15.10 1.60 11.14
CA GLY A 481 14.53 0.24 11.21
C GLY A 481 15.55 -0.88 11.47
N LYS A 482 15.05 -2.12 11.53
CA LYS A 482 15.87 -3.31 11.80
C LYS A 482 16.70 -3.65 10.56
N LYS A 483 18.02 -3.65 10.69
CA LYS A 483 18.98 -3.85 9.59
C LYS A 483 19.43 -5.31 9.43
N THR A 484 18.73 -6.25 10.06
CA THR A 484 19.12 -7.67 10.12
C THR A 484 19.31 -8.27 8.72
N VAL A 485 18.36 -8.04 7.81
CA VAL A 485 18.42 -8.55 6.43
C VAL A 485 19.60 -7.95 5.67
N LEU A 486 19.83 -6.64 5.81
CA LEU A 486 20.97 -5.95 5.19
C LEU A 486 22.29 -6.57 5.66
N PHE A 487 22.45 -6.76 6.98
CA PHE A 487 23.69 -7.32 7.54
C PHE A 487 23.92 -8.77 7.16
N LEU A 488 22.88 -9.60 7.11
CA LEU A 488 23.00 -10.99 6.62
C LEU A 488 23.42 -11.04 5.15
N GLY A 489 22.85 -10.17 4.31
CA GLY A 489 23.28 -10.02 2.91
C GLY A 489 24.73 -9.59 2.78
N ILE A 490 25.16 -8.57 3.54
CA ILE A 490 26.57 -8.12 3.54
C ILE A 490 27.51 -9.21 4.05
N LEU A 491 27.15 -9.92 5.12
CA LEU A 491 27.96 -11.00 5.69
C LEU A 491 28.17 -12.13 4.65
N SER A 492 27.09 -12.55 4.00
CA SER A 492 27.14 -13.56 2.94
C SER A 492 27.99 -13.10 1.75
N TRP A 493 27.89 -11.82 1.37
CA TRP A 493 28.69 -11.22 0.31
C TRP A 493 30.19 -11.19 0.66
N ILE A 494 30.55 -10.76 1.87
CA ILE A 494 31.95 -10.75 2.35
C ILE A 494 32.52 -12.16 2.32
N LEU A 495 31.77 -13.16 2.78
CA LEU A 495 32.21 -14.55 2.79
C LEU A 495 32.44 -15.08 1.37
N ALA A 496 31.53 -14.79 0.43
CA ALA A 496 31.67 -15.18 -0.97
C ALA A 496 32.90 -14.54 -1.65
N VAL A 497 33.17 -13.26 -1.37
CA VAL A 497 34.37 -12.55 -1.85
C VAL A 497 35.64 -13.10 -1.22
N ALA A 498 35.63 -13.37 0.10
CA ALA A 498 36.77 -13.93 0.81
C ALA A 498 37.15 -15.31 0.26
N ILE A 499 36.18 -16.19 0.03
CA ILE A 499 36.40 -17.50 -0.60
C ILE A 499 37.05 -17.36 -1.97
N ARG A 500 36.68 -16.33 -2.76
CA ARG A 500 37.28 -16.10 -4.07
C ARG A 500 38.75 -15.66 -4.00
N ILE A 501 39.12 -14.93 -2.95
CA ILE A 501 40.48 -14.42 -2.71
C ILE A 501 41.39 -15.51 -2.15
N ILE A 502 40.86 -16.33 -1.25
CA ILE A 502 41.58 -17.46 -0.64
C ILE A 502 41.76 -18.54 -1.72
N ASN A 503 42.84 -18.43 -2.49
CA ASN A 503 43.19 -19.34 -3.58
C ASN A 503 43.84 -20.63 -3.02
N ASN A 504 43.15 -21.33 -2.11
CA ASN A 504 43.57 -22.61 -1.57
C ASN A 504 43.56 -23.68 -2.68
N PRO A 505 44.55 -24.59 -2.78
CA PRO A 505 44.54 -25.70 -3.73
C PRO A 505 43.53 -26.83 -3.42
N ASP A 506 42.98 -26.92 -2.20
CA ASP A 506 42.03 -27.98 -1.85
C ASP A 506 40.58 -27.65 -2.26
N ASP A 507 40.01 -28.44 -3.17
CA ASP A 507 38.64 -28.29 -3.64
C ASP A 507 37.60 -28.53 -2.51
N LEU A 508 37.90 -29.39 -1.53
CA LEU A 508 36.99 -29.70 -0.42
C LEU A 508 36.70 -28.46 0.43
N PHE A 509 37.69 -27.60 0.60
CA PHE A 509 37.55 -26.34 1.32
C PHE A 509 36.50 -25.44 0.67
N TYR A 510 36.51 -25.32 -0.66
CA TYR A 510 35.55 -24.47 -1.35
C TYR A 510 34.13 -25.02 -1.31
N TYR A 511 33.95 -26.34 -1.40
CA TYR A 511 32.62 -26.94 -1.26
C TYR A 511 32.05 -26.69 0.13
N GLY A 512 32.84 -26.90 1.19
CA GLY A 512 32.42 -26.59 2.56
C GLY A 512 32.06 -25.12 2.74
N ALA A 513 32.90 -24.21 2.22
CA ALA A 513 32.67 -22.77 2.35
C ALA A 513 31.43 -22.30 1.55
N LEU A 514 31.20 -22.84 0.35
CA LEU A 514 29.98 -22.55 -0.44
C LEU A 514 28.72 -23.06 0.26
N ILE A 515 28.74 -24.24 0.88
CA ILE A 515 27.61 -24.75 1.66
C ILE A 515 27.24 -23.76 2.77
N ILE A 516 28.23 -23.20 3.47
CA ILE A 516 28.01 -22.17 4.50
C ILE A 516 27.38 -20.92 3.87
N VAL A 517 27.91 -20.39 2.77
CA VAL A 517 27.36 -19.22 2.07
C VAL A 517 25.91 -19.46 1.64
N PHE A 518 25.61 -20.60 1.01
CA PHE A 518 24.25 -20.92 0.59
C PHE A 518 23.30 -21.13 1.77
N THR A 519 23.78 -21.66 2.89
CA THR A 519 22.99 -21.75 4.13
C THR A 519 22.64 -20.35 4.65
N ILE A 520 23.61 -19.42 4.67
CA ILE A 520 23.36 -18.02 5.04
C ILE A 520 22.37 -17.36 4.07
N LEU A 521 22.47 -17.64 2.76
CA LEU A 521 21.51 -17.14 1.76
C LEU A 521 20.08 -17.62 2.07
N VAL A 522 19.88 -18.90 2.39
CA VAL A 522 18.55 -19.43 2.76
C VAL A 522 18.02 -18.77 4.03
N ILE A 523 18.87 -18.59 5.06
CA ILE A 523 18.51 -17.86 6.28
C ILE A 523 18.14 -16.41 5.95
N SER A 524 18.86 -15.78 5.04
CA SER A 524 18.60 -14.40 4.62
C SER A 524 17.29 -14.27 3.87
N ILE A 525 16.92 -15.25 3.03
CA ILE A 525 15.62 -15.31 2.36
C ILE A 525 14.50 -15.44 3.41
N ASN A 526 14.66 -16.29 4.42
CA ASN A 526 13.68 -16.38 5.51
C ASN A 526 13.52 -15.03 6.24
N ALA A 527 14.64 -14.34 6.52
CA ALA A 527 14.62 -13.03 7.16
C ALA A 527 13.99 -11.93 6.27
N ILE A 528 14.15 -11.98 4.94
CA ILE A 528 13.43 -11.10 4.01
C ILE A 528 11.92 -11.29 4.17
N VAL A 529 11.47 -12.54 4.20
CA VAL A 529 10.03 -12.84 4.31
C VAL A 529 9.49 -12.41 5.67
N ASP A 530 10.25 -12.54 6.75
CA ASP A 530 9.87 -11.99 8.05
C ASP A 530 9.67 -10.47 8.01
N GLU A 531 10.64 -9.74 7.47
CA GLU A 531 10.53 -8.28 7.39
C GLU A 531 9.45 -7.84 6.39
N TYR A 532 9.26 -8.58 5.29
CA TYR A 532 8.15 -8.34 4.36
C TYR A 532 6.79 -8.54 5.03
N ASN A 533 6.57 -9.67 5.71
CA ASN A 533 5.32 -9.96 6.41
C ASN A 533 5.05 -8.92 7.49
N ARG A 534 6.10 -8.46 8.18
CA ARG A 534 6.00 -7.34 9.12
C ARG A 534 5.60 -6.04 8.42
N SER A 535 6.17 -5.74 7.25
CA SER A 535 5.82 -4.54 6.46
C SER A 535 4.43 -4.59 5.80
N ALA A 536 3.89 -5.80 5.60
CA ALA A 536 2.61 -6.06 4.98
C ALA A 536 1.48 -6.27 6.01
N THR A 537 1.77 -6.04 7.28
CA THR A 537 0.81 -6.11 8.39
C THR A 537 1.06 -4.94 9.32
N HIS A 538 0.09 -4.59 10.14
CA HIS A 538 0.16 -3.44 11.03
C HIS A 538 0.41 -3.89 12.47
N PRO A 539 1.17 -3.12 13.28
CA PRO A 539 1.28 -3.40 14.71
C PRO A 539 -0.12 -3.41 15.32
N SER A 540 -0.39 -4.35 16.22
CA SER A 540 -1.69 -4.31 16.90
C SER A 540 -1.76 -3.04 17.78
N PRO A 541 -2.90 -2.31 17.77
CA PRO A 541 -3.01 -1.01 18.46
C PRO A 541 -2.77 -1.02 19.98
N HIS A 542 -2.67 -2.22 20.58
CA HIS A 542 -2.42 -2.41 22.00
C HIS A 542 -1.03 -1.95 22.45
N PHE A 543 0.01 -2.13 21.63
CA PHE A 543 1.41 -2.03 22.10
C PHE A 543 1.93 -0.60 22.30
N GLU A 544 1.35 0.38 21.62
CA GLU A 544 1.84 1.77 21.60
C GLU A 544 1.17 2.68 22.65
N ARG A 545 0.38 2.10 23.55
CA ARG A 545 -0.46 2.82 24.51
C ARG A 545 0.02 2.62 25.95
N LYS A 546 -0.37 3.53 26.85
CA LYS A 546 -0.10 3.40 28.29
C LYS A 546 -0.63 2.05 28.81
N GLY A 547 0.28 1.16 29.23
CA GLY A 547 -0.06 -0.21 29.67
C GLY A 547 0.03 -1.28 28.57
N GLY A 548 0.51 -0.94 27.38
CA GLY A 548 0.60 -1.82 26.22
C GLY A 548 1.84 -2.72 26.11
N GLY A 549 2.83 -2.54 26.99
CA GLY A 549 4.12 -3.22 26.90
C GLY A 549 4.02 -4.75 26.89
N LEU A 550 4.97 -5.41 26.23
CA LEU A 550 5.11 -6.87 26.22
C LEU A 550 5.18 -7.46 27.64
N GLU A 551 5.61 -6.68 28.64
CA GLU A 551 5.53 -7.06 30.05
C GLU A 551 4.12 -7.37 30.56
N ASN A 552 3.07 -6.79 29.96
CA ASN A 552 1.67 -6.96 30.39
C ASN A 552 0.95 -8.09 29.62
N ALA A 553 1.50 -8.54 28.50
CA ALA A 553 0.98 -9.67 27.71
C ALA A 553 1.39 -11.05 28.26
N ARG A 554 2.15 -11.09 29.37
CA ARG A 554 2.70 -12.32 29.97
C ARG A 554 1.83 -12.95 31.08
N ASN A 555 0.63 -12.42 31.34
CA ASN A 555 -0.29 -12.96 32.34
C ASN A 555 -1.51 -13.63 31.71
#